data_AF-A0A435H567-F1
#
_entry.id   AF-A0A435H567-F1
#
_cell.length_a   1.000
_cell.length_b   1.000
_cell.length_c   1.000
_cell.angle_alpha   90.00
_cell.angle_beta   90.00
_cell.angle_gamma   90.00
#
_symmetry.space_group_name_H-M   'P 1'
#
loop_
_entity.id
_entity.type
_entity.pdbx_description
1 polymer ?
#
loop_
_entity_poly.entity_id
_entity_poly.type
_entity_poly.pdbx_seq_one_letter_code
_entity_poly.pdbx_strand_id
1 'polypeptide(L)'
;DRKIDPQVFLTARLAPDMFALTRQVQIATDHAKGAPSRLAGREVPKYEDNEASFADVQARITKTLDLLATFSAAEFNGSDDKIIELKFGGRESSMPGLQYLLHVAMPNFYFHLTTAYDILRHNGVPLGKATFLGSR
;
A
#
# COMPACT_ATOMS: atom_id res chain seq x y z
N ASP A 1 -9.99 -23.71 11.49
CA ASP A 1 -8.90 -24.46 12.17
C ASP A 1 -8.51 -23.95 13.55
N ARG A 2 -8.26 -22.64 13.77
CA ARG A 2 -7.92 -22.12 15.12
C ARG A 2 -9.05 -21.40 15.87
N LYS A 3 -10.23 -21.20 15.23
CA LYS A 3 -11.41 -20.49 15.77
C LYS A 3 -11.08 -19.11 16.38
N ILE A 4 -10.10 -18.41 15.80
CA ILE A 4 -9.74 -17.05 16.20
C ILE A 4 -10.69 -16.10 15.51
N ASP A 5 -11.27 -15.16 16.26
CA ASP A 5 -12.07 -14.07 15.71
C ASP A 5 -11.20 -13.24 14.74
N PRO A 6 -11.62 -13.03 13.48
CA PRO A 6 -10.95 -12.14 12.53
C PRO A 6 -10.53 -10.78 13.08
N GLN A 7 -11.32 -10.21 13.99
CA GLN A 7 -11.05 -8.89 14.57
C GLN A 7 -9.75 -8.85 15.37
N VAL A 8 -9.31 -9.98 15.93
CA VAL A 8 -8.02 -10.10 16.62
C VAL A 8 -6.89 -9.72 15.69
N PHE A 9 -6.94 -10.14 14.42
CA PHE A 9 -5.89 -9.82 13.45
C PHE A 9 -6.02 -8.39 12.92
N LEU A 10 -7.24 -7.96 12.57
CA LEU A 10 -7.48 -6.64 11.97
C LEU A 10 -7.04 -5.49 12.89
N THR A 11 -7.16 -5.67 14.21
CA THR A 11 -6.81 -4.67 15.22
C THR A 11 -5.39 -4.84 15.80
N ALA A 12 -4.69 -5.93 15.47
CA ALA A 12 -3.34 -6.21 15.95
C ALA A 12 -2.30 -5.21 15.38
N ARG A 13 -1.27 -4.92 16.18
CA ARG A 13 -0.15 -4.01 15.87
C ARG A 13 1.14 -4.53 16.52
N LEU A 14 2.30 -4.10 16.02
CA LEU A 14 3.62 -4.53 16.56
C LEU A 14 4.09 -3.71 17.75
N ALA A 15 3.65 -2.44 17.86
CA ALA A 15 3.93 -1.57 18.98
C ALA A 15 2.69 -0.71 19.30
N PRO A 16 2.52 -0.21 20.55
CA PRO A 16 1.32 0.52 20.96
C PRO A 16 1.01 1.75 20.09
N ASP A 17 2.04 2.44 19.64
CA ASP A 17 2.01 3.66 18.81
C ASP A 17 2.03 3.38 17.30
N MET A 18 2.19 2.12 16.89
CA MET A 18 2.09 1.73 15.49
C MET A 18 0.64 1.51 15.05
N PHE A 19 0.38 1.74 13.77
CA PHE A 19 -0.88 1.41 13.15
C PHE A 19 -1.17 -0.11 13.14
N ALA A 20 -2.44 -0.45 13.29
CA ALA A 20 -2.94 -1.82 13.23
C ALA A 20 -2.98 -2.38 11.79
N LEU A 21 -3.14 -3.70 11.66
CA LEU A 21 -3.13 -4.43 10.39
C LEU A 21 -3.98 -3.78 9.30
N THR A 22 -5.24 -3.45 9.59
CA THR A 22 -6.14 -2.81 8.60
C THR A 22 -5.50 -1.55 8.02
N ARG A 23 -4.94 -0.70 8.87
CA ARG A 23 -4.32 0.55 8.44
C ARG A 23 -3.00 0.32 7.67
N GLN A 24 -2.23 -0.72 8.01
CA GLN A 24 -1.06 -1.10 7.22
C GLN A 24 -1.45 -1.45 5.77
N VAL A 25 -2.54 -2.21 5.59
CA VAL A 25 -3.02 -2.56 4.24
C VAL A 25 -3.57 -1.34 3.50
N GLN A 26 -4.32 -0.48 4.18
CA GLN A 26 -4.83 0.77 3.60
C GLN A 26 -3.68 1.62 3.03
N ILE A 27 -2.64 1.89 3.82
CA ILE A 27 -1.53 2.73 3.38
C ILE A 27 -0.70 2.04 2.28
N ALA A 28 -0.48 0.73 2.36
CA ALA A 28 0.18 -0.01 1.30
C ALA A 28 -0.58 0.15 -0.04
N THR A 29 -1.90 -0.02 -0.04
CA THR A 29 -2.70 0.20 -1.26
C THR A 29 -2.76 1.66 -1.69
N ASP A 30 -2.64 2.63 -0.77
CA ASP A 30 -2.57 4.05 -1.11
C ASP A 30 -1.30 4.41 -1.88
N HIS A 31 -0.16 3.83 -1.52
CA HIS A 31 1.06 3.96 -2.32
C HIS A 31 0.95 3.23 -3.65
N ALA A 32 0.37 2.02 -3.66
CA ALA A 32 0.20 1.23 -4.86
C ALA A 32 -0.73 1.90 -5.89
N LYS A 33 -1.82 2.55 -5.48
CA LYS A 33 -2.65 3.36 -6.41
C LYS A 33 -2.03 4.72 -6.72
N GLY A 34 -1.43 5.35 -5.73
CA GLY A 34 -1.06 6.76 -5.79
C GLY A 34 0.21 7.03 -6.59
N ALA A 35 1.18 6.12 -6.56
CA ALA A 35 2.41 6.27 -7.33
C ALA A 35 2.18 6.23 -8.84
N PRO A 36 1.55 5.18 -9.41
CA PRO A 36 1.32 5.12 -10.85
C PRO A 36 0.37 6.21 -11.34
N SER A 37 -0.69 6.56 -10.60
CA SER A 37 -1.55 7.69 -10.97
C SER A 37 -0.76 8.99 -11.13
N ARG A 38 0.09 9.35 -10.17
CA ARG A 38 0.89 10.59 -10.23
C ARG A 38 1.89 10.58 -11.39
N LEU A 39 2.61 9.46 -11.57
CA LEU A 39 3.61 9.30 -12.64
C LEU A 39 2.97 9.36 -14.02
N ALA A 40 1.82 8.69 -14.21
CA ALA A 40 1.02 8.74 -15.43
C ALA A 40 0.27 10.09 -15.62
N GLY A 41 0.31 10.99 -14.63
CA GLY A 41 -0.45 12.23 -14.66
C GLY A 41 -1.96 12.08 -14.58
N ARG A 42 -2.45 10.94 -14.09
CA ARG A 42 -3.86 10.73 -13.79
C ARG A 42 -4.22 11.30 -12.42
N GLU A 43 -5.50 11.59 -12.21
CA GLU A 43 -6.01 11.85 -10.88
C GLU A 43 -5.83 10.62 -9.97
N VAL A 44 -5.49 10.86 -8.70
CA VAL A 44 -5.36 9.78 -7.72
C VAL A 44 -6.75 9.45 -7.19
N PRO A 45 -7.27 8.22 -7.39
CA PRO A 45 -8.61 7.90 -6.95
C PRO A 45 -8.69 7.88 -5.41
N LYS A 46 -9.72 8.50 -4.86
CA LYS A 46 -10.00 8.51 -3.43
C LYS A 46 -10.63 7.18 -3.01
N TYR A 47 -10.03 6.53 -2.00
CA TYR A 47 -10.62 5.38 -1.32
C TYR A 47 -10.96 5.83 0.09
N GLU A 48 -12.14 5.47 0.57
CA GLU A 48 -12.52 5.68 1.96
C GLU A 48 -11.86 4.61 2.83
N ASP A 49 -11.50 4.95 4.06
CA ASP A 49 -10.80 4.06 4.99
C ASP A 49 -11.78 3.42 5.99
N ASN A 50 -12.84 2.78 5.47
CA ASN A 50 -13.96 2.23 6.25
C ASN A 50 -13.98 0.70 6.32
N GLU A 51 -12.90 0.02 5.95
CA GLU A 51 -12.81 -1.44 6.01
C GLU A 51 -12.91 -1.95 7.46
N ALA A 52 -13.88 -2.84 7.71
CA ALA A 52 -14.15 -3.40 9.03
C ALA A 52 -13.97 -4.93 9.09
N SER A 53 -13.74 -5.58 7.95
CA SER A 53 -13.60 -7.02 7.82
C SER A 53 -12.48 -7.39 6.84
N PHE A 54 -12.03 -8.66 6.87
CA PHE A 54 -11.10 -9.16 5.85
C PHE A 54 -11.71 -9.10 4.44
N ALA A 55 -13.02 -9.26 4.29
CA ALA A 55 -13.68 -9.14 3.00
C ALA A 55 -13.53 -7.70 2.45
N ASP A 56 -13.69 -6.68 3.29
CA ASP A 56 -13.51 -5.28 2.89
C ASP A 56 -12.05 -4.99 2.53
N VAL A 57 -11.10 -5.46 3.35
CA VAL A 57 -9.67 -5.31 3.08
C VAL A 57 -9.26 -6.01 1.77
N GLN A 58 -9.78 -7.21 1.51
CA GLN A 58 -9.57 -7.93 0.25
C GLN A 58 -10.20 -7.18 -0.92
N ALA A 59 -11.41 -6.63 -0.76
CA ALA A 59 -12.07 -5.83 -1.78
C ALA A 59 -11.26 -4.57 -2.12
N ARG A 60 -10.64 -3.91 -1.13
CA ARG A 60 -9.72 -2.79 -1.36
C ARG A 60 -8.50 -3.21 -2.18
N ILE A 61 -7.90 -4.36 -1.87
CA ILE A 61 -6.77 -4.92 -2.63
C ILE A 61 -7.19 -5.19 -4.07
N THR A 62 -8.31 -5.89 -4.29
CA THR A 62 -8.85 -6.15 -5.63
C THR A 62 -9.08 -4.87 -6.41
N LYS A 63 -9.76 -3.88 -5.81
CA LYS A 63 -10.00 -2.57 -6.43
C LYS A 63 -8.69 -1.86 -6.84
N THR A 64 -7.63 -2.03 -6.05
CA THR A 64 -6.30 -1.49 -6.35
C THR A 64 -5.65 -2.22 -7.53
N LEU A 65 -5.74 -3.55 -7.55
CA LEU A 65 -5.23 -4.37 -8.66
C LEU A 65 -5.97 -4.06 -9.98
N ASP A 66 -7.29 -3.91 -9.92
CA ASP A 66 -8.11 -3.56 -11.09
C ASP A 66 -7.70 -2.19 -11.65
N LEU A 67 -7.47 -1.20 -10.79
CA LEU A 67 -6.94 0.09 -11.20
C LEU A 67 -5.56 -0.05 -11.85
N LEU A 68 -4.64 -0.80 -11.24
CA LEU A 68 -3.29 -1.03 -11.76
C LEU A 68 -3.31 -1.65 -13.16
N ALA A 69 -4.26 -2.55 -13.42
CA ALA A 69 -4.45 -3.18 -14.72
C ALA A 69 -4.91 -2.21 -15.82
N THR A 70 -5.36 -1.00 -15.47
CA THR A 70 -5.79 0.02 -16.46
C THR A 70 -4.66 0.89 -17.01
N PHE A 71 -3.45 0.81 -16.43
CA PHE A 71 -2.32 1.60 -16.91
C PHE A 71 -1.59 0.88 -18.04
N SER A 72 -1.18 1.65 -19.04
CA SER A 72 -0.29 1.19 -20.11
C SER A 72 1.13 1.73 -19.89
N ALA A 73 2.14 1.00 -20.40
CA ALA A 73 3.54 1.42 -20.29
C ALA A 73 3.79 2.82 -20.90
N ALA A 74 3.09 3.15 -21.99
CA ALA A 74 3.24 4.42 -22.70
C ALA A 74 2.88 5.64 -21.85
N GLU A 75 2.01 5.48 -20.84
CA GLU A 75 1.62 6.57 -19.94
C GLU A 75 2.73 6.98 -18.98
N PHE A 76 3.75 6.15 -18.81
CA PHE A 76 4.90 6.44 -17.95
C PHE A 76 6.08 7.05 -18.73
N ASN A 77 5.97 7.20 -20.05
CA ASN A 77 7.04 7.77 -20.88
C ASN A 77 7.35 9.20 -20.43
N GLY A 78 8.61 9.44 -20.06
CA GLY A 78 9.06 10.75 -19.56
C GLY A 78 8.62 11.08 -18.14
N SER A 79 8.02 10.12 -17.41
CA SER A 79 7.63 10.32 -16.01
C SER A 79 8.82 10.46 -15.07
N ASP A 80 10.01 10.03 -15.49
CA ASP A 80 11.25 10.09 -14.68
C ASP A 80 11.59 11.53 -14.24
N ASP A 81 11.48 12.48 -15.17
CA ASP A 81 11.82 13.89 -14.96
C ASP A 81 10.62 14.76 -14.58
N LYS A 82 9.40 14.23 -14.73
CA LYS A 82 8.18 14.97 -14.39
C LYS A 82 8.17 15.33 -12.92
N ILE A 83 7.95 16.61 -12.62
CA ILE A 83 7.85 17.07 -11.24
C ILE A 83 6.56 16.56 -10.60
N ILE A 84 6.71 15.80 -9.52
CA ILE A 84 5.62 15.32 -8.68
C ILE A 84 5.52 16.21 -7.46
N GLU A 85 4.36 16.84 -7.29
CA GLU A 85 4.03 17.65 -6.13
C GLU A 85 3.31 16.81 -5.08
N LEU A 86 3.79 16.90 -3.84
CA LEU A 86 3.26 16.17 -2.70
C LEU A 86 2.97 17.17 -1.58
N LYS A 87 1.80 17.03 -0.96
CA LYS A 87 1.41 17.80 0.21
C LYS A 87 1.38 16.88 1.42
N PHE A 88 2.34 17.07 2.32
CA PHE A 88 2.49 16.29 3.56
C PHE A 88 2.23 17.18 4.76
N GLY A 89 1.06 17.07 5.41
CA GLY A 89 0.80 17.70 6.70
C GLY A 89 1.13 19.20 6.76
N GLY A 90 0.84 19.95 5.69
CA GLY A 90 1.13 21.38 5.57
C GLY A 90 2.50 21.74 4.99
N ARG A 91 3.34 20.75 4.67
CA ARG A 91 4.58 20.94 3.90
C ARG A 91 4.37 20.51 2.46
N GLU A 92 4.77 21.38 1.54
CA GLU A 92 4.81 21.06 0.11
C GLU A 92 6.21 20.57 -0.24
N SER A 93 6.28 19.48 -1.00
CA SER A 93 7.53 18.93 -1.53
C SER A 93 7.32 18.63 -3.00
N SER A 94 8.32 18.98 -3.81
CA SER A 94 8.35 18.64 -5.23
C SER A 94 9.65 17.92 -5.56
N MET A 95 9.58 16.93 -6.44
CA MET A 95 10.75 16.17 -6.88
C MET A 95 10.49 15.49 -8.23
N PRO A 96 11.51 15.15 -9.03
CA PRO A 96 11.36 14.33 -10.22
C PRO A 96 10.68 12.98 -9.94
N GLY A 97 9.92 12.46 -10.89
CA GLY A 97 9.11 11.26 -10.74
C GLY A 97 9.91 10.02 -10.39
N LEU A 98 11.11 9.83 -10.97
CA LEU A 98 11.98 8.72 -10.61
C LEU A 98 12.43 8.81 -9.14
N GLN A 99 12.77 10.02 -8.68
CA GLN A 99 13.15 10.26 -7.29
C GLN A 99 11.97 9.98 -6.35
N TYR A 100 10.77 10.46 -6.71
CA TYR A 100 9.54 10.18 -5.98
C TYR A 100 9.28 8.67 -5.87
N LEU A 101 9.36 7.94 -6.98
CA LEU A 101 9.10 6.51 -6.99
C LEU A 101 10.06 5.75 -6.08
N LEU A 102 11.37 5.97 -6.25
CA LEU A 102 12.42 5.20 -5.57
C LEU A 102 12.63 5.58 -4.12
N HIS A 103 12.46 6.86 -3.76
CA HIS A 103 12.79 7.36 -2.42
C HIS A 103 11.57 7.65 -1.55
N VAL A 104 10.37 7.71 -2.12
CA VAL A 104 9.14 7.97 -1.36
C VAL A 104 8.15 6.83 -1.52
N ALA A 105 7.66 6.58 -2.73
CA ALA A 105 6.55 5.64 -2.91
C ALA A 105 6.92 4.19 -2.59
N MET A 106 7.99 3.67 -3.20
CA MET A 106 8.43 2.28 -3.03
C MET A 106 8.87 1.95 -1.59
N PRO A 107 9.68 2.78 -0.91
CA PRO A 107 10.04 2.53 0.48
C PRO A 107 8.84 2.47 1.41
N ASN A 108 7.88 3.41 1.27
CA ASN A 108 6.67 3.38 2.08
C ASN A 108 5.78 2.17 1.77
N PHE A 109 5.60 1.82 0.50
CA PHE A 109 4.85 0.62 0.10
C PHE A 109 5.43 -0.63 0.77
N TYR A 110 6.75 -0.87 0.63
CA TYR A 110 7.37 -2.06 1.20
C TYR A 110 7.41 -2.04 2.73
N PHE A 111 7.56 -0.87 3.36
CA PHE A 111 7.48 -0.76 4.81
C PHE A 111 6.12 -1.25 5.33
N HIS A 112 5.03 -0.74 4.75
CA HIS A 112 3.67 -1.11 5.18
C HIS A 112 3.32 -2.56 4.82
N LEU A 113 3.74 -3.05 3.64
CA LEU A 113 3.55 -4.45 3.24
C LEU A 113 4.29 -5.41 4.17
N THR A 114 5.56 -5.13 4.49
CA THR A 114 6.37 -5.96 5.39
C THR A 114 5.79 -5.91 6.81
N THR A 115 5.36 -4.74 7.28
CA THR A 115 4.74 -4.60 8.60
C THR A 115 3.43 -5.41 8.69
N ALA A 116 2.59 -5.39 7.65
CA ALA A 116 1.38 -6.21 7.59
C ALA A 116 1.71 -7.72 7.64
N TYR A 117 2.74 -8.15 6.89
CA TYR A 117 3.27 -9.52 6.96
C TYR A 117 3.72 -9.87 8.38
N ASP A 118 4.49 -8.99 9.03
CA ASP A 118 5.04 -9.22 10.36
C ASP A 118 3.95 -9.27 11.44
N ILE A 119 2.91 -8.44 11.36
CA ILE A 119 1.74 -8.52 12.27
C ILE A 119 1.08 -9.89 12.17
N LEU A 120 0.78 -10.36 10.95
CA LEU A 120 0.17 -11.67 10.74
C LEU A 120 1.08 -12.80 11.22
N ARG A 121 2.38 -12.72 10.89
CA ARG A 121 3.38 -13.72 11.28
C ARG A 121 3.54 -13.78 12.79
N HIS A 122 3.59 -12.64 13.46
CA HIS A 122 3.67 -12.51 14.93
C HIS A 122 2.44 -13.13 15.61
N ASN A 123 1.24 -13.00 15.02
CA ASN A 123 0.01 -13.62 15.52
C ASN A 123 -0.14 -15.10 15.13
N GLY A 124 0.93 -15.73 14.62
CA GLY A 124 0.99 -17.17 14.37
C GLY A 124 0.33 -17.63 13.08
N VAL A 125 0.16 -16.74 12.09
CA VAL A 125 -0.17 -17.15 10.72
C VAL A 125 1.09 -17.80 10.12
N PRO A 126 0.97 -18.97 9.46
CA PRO A 126 2.12 -19.72 8.92
C PRO A 126 2.66 -19.10 7.62
N LEU A 127 2.99 -17.81 7.64
CA LEU A 127 3.62 -17.09 6.54
C LEU A 127 5.14 -17.33 6.53
N GLY A 128 5.73 -17.33 5.34
CA GLY A 128 7.18 -17.41 5.16
C GLY A 128 7.67 -16.44 4.09
N LYS A 129 8.99 -16.32 3.97
CA LYS A 129 9.63 -15.44 2.98
C LYS A 129 9.18 -15.73 1.54
N ALA A 130 8.93 -16.99 1.19
CA ALA A 130 8.42 -17.38 -0.12
C ALA A 130 7.04 -16.77 -0.40
N THR A 131 6.16 -16.67 0.61
CA THR A 131 4.86 -16.00 0.48
C THR A 131 5.04 -14.50 0.25
N PHE A 132 5.98 -13.86 0.96
CA PHE A 132 6.25 -12.43 0.80
C PHE A 132 6.83 -12.08 -0.58
N LEU A 133 7.77 -12.90 -1.08
CA LEU A 133 8.38 -12.68 -2.40
C LEU A 133 7.45 -13.05 -3.57
N GLY A 134 6.39 -13.82 -3.32
CA GLY A 134 5.52 -14.38 -4.34
C GLY A 134 6.18 -15.53 -5.12
N SER A 135 5.37 -16.26 -5.88
CA SER A 135 5.88 -17.13 -6.95
C SER A 135 6.44 -16.24 -8.06
N ARG A 136 7.72 -16.45 -8.40
CA ARG A 136 8.30 -15.89 -9.62
C ARG A 136 7.68 -16.52 -10.85
#